data_AF-A0A2V7XM07-F1
#
_entry.id   AF-A0A2V7XM07-F1
#
_cell.length_a   1.000
_cell.length_b   1.000
_cell.length_c   1.000
_cell.angle_alpha   90.00
_cell.angle_beta   90.00
_cell.angle_gamma   90.00
#
_symmetry.space_group_name_H-M   'P 1'
#
loop_
_entity.id
_entity.type
_entity.pdbx_description
1 polymer ?
#
loop_
_entity_poly.entity_id
_entity_poly.type
_entity_poly.pdbx_seq_one_letter_code
_entity_poly.pdbx_strand_id
1 'polypeptide(L)'
;MSRLSCRGRRFVSAVLPLLFGLCATPPAEANPPAARPRWRRVYLDDAVAGSALRDALADAAQRLENDRCRSIFAAPDFVDGSGRPLADRLASLGMDPAEYLSIIVFQDGTGARRCQETALAFTEPGSRIVYVCSQRFRSEWRANTRYARATVIHETLHTLGLGENPPSSQAISETVLSYCYR
;
A
#
# COMPACT_ATOMS: atom_id res chain seq x y z
N MET A 1 23.31 14.01 -57.79
CA MET A 1 24.51 14.63 -58.40
C MET A 1 25.02 15.72 -57.46
N SER A 2 26.33 15.97 -57.49
CA SER A 2 27.10 16.96 -56.71
C SER A 2 27.56 16.53 -55.32
N ARG A 3 28.80 16.01 -55.35
CA ARG A 3 29.75 15.79 -54.27
C ARG A 3 30.31 17.15 -53.82
N LEU A 4 30.56 17.33 -52.53
CA LEU A 4 31.58 18.27 -52.06
C LEU A 4 32.49 17.54 -51.08
N SER A 5 33.73 17.42 -51.55
CA SER A 5 34.91 16.88 -50.91
C SER A 5 35.52 17.96 -50.03
N CYS A 6 35.81 17.66 -48.75
CA CYS A 6 36.71 18.47 -47.95
C CYS A 6 37.93 17.65 -47.53
N ARG A 7 39.06 18.21 -47.96
CA ARG A 7 40.43 17.73 -47.94
C ARG A 7 40.98 17.74 -46.51
N GLY A 8 41.76 16.72 -46.18
CA GLY A 8 42.29 16.48 -44.85
C GLY A 8 43.24 17.55 -44.31
N ARG A 9 43.37 17.55 -42.98
CA ARG A 9 44.52 18.09 -42.27
C ARG A 9 45.04 17.05 -41.31
N ARG A 10 46.32 16.73 -41.50
CA ARG A 10 47.17 16.00 -40.56
C ARG A 10 47.25 16.83 -39.28
N PHE A 11 46.85 16.27 -38.15
CA PHE A 11 47.30 16.76 -36.86
C PHE A 11 47.87 15.61 -36.04
N VAL A 12 49.04 15.94 -35.52
CA VAL A 12 50.03 15.16 -34.81
C VAL A 12 49.40 14.45 -33.59
N SER A 13 49.70 13.17 -33.43
CA SER A 13 49.45 12.42 -32.19
C SER A 13 50.13 13.11 -31.02
N ALA A 14 49.34 13.77 -30.16
CA ALA A 14 49.73 14.02 -28.78
C ALA A 14 49.10 12.90 -27.94
N VAL A 15 49.94 11.95 -27.52
CA VAL A 15 49.58 10.97 -26.48
C VAL A 15 49.42 11.77 -25.19
N LEU A 16 48.19 12.15 -24.88
CA LEU A 16 47.82 12.71 -23.59
C LEU A 16 47.76 11.55 -22.57
N PRO A 17 48.42 11.65 -21.41
CA PRO A 17 48.24 10.67 -20.36
C PRO A 17 46.78 10.76 -19.87
N LEU A 18 46.03 9.70 -20.08
CA LEU A 18 44.70 9.51 -19.54
C LEU A 18 44.87 9.32 -18.02
N LEU A 19 44.97 10.44 -17.31
CA LEU A 19 44.80 10.49 -15.86
C LEU A 19 43.35 10.09 -15.58
N PHE A 20 43.14 8.80 -15.35
CA PHE A 20 41.93 8.27 -14.71
C PHE A 20 41.87 8.87 -13.30
N GLY A 21 41.34 10.09 -13.20
CA GLY A 21 40.92 10.65 -11.93
C GLY A 21 39.78 9.79 -11.41
N LEU A 22 40.08 8.93 -10.43
CA LEU A 22 39.06 8.31 -9.60
C LEU A 22 38.30 9.43 -8.90
N CYS A 23 37.19 9.87 -9.49
CA CYS A 23 36.18 10.58 -8.74
C CYS A 23 35.58 9.56 -7.78
N ALA A 24 36.06 9.56 -6.54
CA ALA A 24 35.44 8.82 -5.46
C ALA A 24 34.01 9.34 -5.32
N THR A 25 33.03 8.56 -5.80
CA THR A 25 31.62 8.81 -5.50
C THR A 25 31.48 8.76 -3.98
N PRO A 26 30.97 9.81 -3.33
CA PRO A 26 30.69 9.74 -1.91
C PRO A 26 29.76 8.54 -1.65
N PRO A 27 29.97 7.78 -0.57
CA PRO A 27 29.06 6.71 -0.21
C PRO A 27 27.65 7.31 -0.10
N ALA A 28 26.69 6.68 -0.77
CA ALA A 28 25.29 7.06 -0.69
C ALA A 28 24.90 7.19 0.79
N GLU A 29 24.66 8.42 1.22
CA GLU A 29 24.22 8.71 2.57
C GLU A 29 22.88 8.01 2.74
N ALA A 30 22.87 6.92 3.51
CA ALA A 30 21.66 6.16 3.75
C ALA A 30 20.66 7.12 4.40
N ASN A 31 19.64 7.54 3.65
CA ASN A 31 18.55 8.32 4.21
C ASN A 31 18.07 7.61 5.48
N PRO A 32 18.02 8.30 6.63
CA PRO A 32 17.49 7.68 7.83
C PRO A 32 16.11 7.11 7.50
N PRO A 33 15.79 5.89 7.96
CA PRO A 33 14.51 5.28 7.66
C PRO A 33 13.41 6.27 8.05
N ALA A 34 12.51 6.55 7.11
CA ALA A 34 11.41 7.47 7.33
C ALA A 34 10.74 7.13 8.66
N ALA A 35 10.52 8.15 9.50
CA ALA A 35 9.88 7.95 10.79
C ALA A 35 8.56 7.21 10.59
N ARG A 36 8.36 6.09 11.29
CA ARG A 36 7.15 5.27 11.13
C ARG A 36 5.90 6.16 11.25
N PRO A 37 4.94 6.02 10.33
CA PRO A 37 3.73 6.83 10.38
C PRO A 37 3.05 6.65 11.74
N ARG A 38 2.81 7.77 12.42
CA ARG A 38 2.01 7.77 13.64
C ARG A 38 0.55 7.63 13.23
N TRP A 39 -0.02 6.46 13.42
CA TRP A 39 -1.44 6.16 13.18
C TRP A 39 -2.34 6.91 14.16
N ARG A 40 -2.51 8.22 13.93
CA ARG A 40 -3.27 9.14 14.80
C ARG A 40 -4.78 8.97 14.68
N ARG A 41 -5.27 8.37 13.59
CA ARG A 41 -6.70 8.20 13.29
C ARG A 41 -7.22 6.82 13.77
N VAL A 42 -6.83 6.42 14.97
CA VAL A 42 -7.22 5.15 15.59
C VAL A 42 -7.92 5.45 16.92
N TYR A 43 -9.23 5.22 16.96
CA TYR A 43 -10.12 5.54 18.06
C TYR A 43 -10.82 4.27 18.56
N LEU A 44 -10.07 3.42 19.26
CA LEU A 44 -10.56 2.17 19.85
C LEU A 44 -10.54 2.29 21.38
N ASP A 45 -11.60 1.82 22.03
CA ASP A 45 -11.69 1.82 23.51
C ASP A 45 -10.81 0.72 24.11
N ASP A 46 -10.70 -0.44 23.44
CA ASP A 46 -9.79 -1.51 23.84
C ASP A 46 -8.35 -1.16 23.44
N ALA A 47 -7.52 -0.82 24.43
CA ALA A 47 -6.12 -0.45 24.22
C ALA A 47 -5.27 -1.56 23.58
N VAL A 48 -5.58 -2.83 23.87
CA VAL A 48 -4.85 -3.99 23.30
C VAL A 48 -5.20 -4.15 21.82
N ALA A 49 -6.49 -4.07 21.49
CA ALA A 49 -6.95 -4.06 20.10
C ALA A 49 -6.37 -2.85 19.34
N GLY A 50 -6.37 -1.66 19.95
CA GLY A 50 -5.78 -0.45 19.38
C GLY A 50 -4.27 -0.57 19.11
N SER A 51 -3.52 -1.22 19.99
CA SER A 51 -2.10 -1.52 19.75
C SER A 51 -1.93 -2.50 18.58
N ALA A 52 -2.66 -3.61 18.59
CA ALA A 52 -2.62 -4.62 17.53
C ALA A 52 -2.99 -4.03 16.15
N LEU A 53 -3.99 -3.16 16.10
CA LEU A 53 -4.40 -2.48 14.87
C LEU A 53 -3.30 -1.54 14.36
N ARG A 54 -2.62 -0.80 15.24
CA ARG A 54 -1.49 0.05 14.82
C ARG A 54 -0.32 -0.75 14.26
N ASP A 55 -0.03 -1.92 14.82
CA ASP A 55 0.97 -2.83 14.26
C ASP A 55 0.53 -3.40 12.91
N ALA A 56 -0.76 -3.75 12.77
CA ALA A 56 -1.33 -4.19 11.50
C ALA A 56 -1.28 -3.10 10.42
N LEU A 57 -1.56 -1.85 10.78
CA LEU A 57 -1.48 -0.70 9.88
C LEU A 57 -0.04 -0.44 9.42
N ALA A 58 0.93 -0.53 10.34
CA ALA A 58 2.34 -0.38 10.00
C ALA A 58 2.82 -1.48 9.03
N ASP A 59 2.41 -2.74 9.27
CA ASP A 59 2.71 -3.83 8.34
C ASP A 59 2.03 -3.62 6.98
N ALA A 60 0.73 -3.27 6.96
CA ALA A 60 -0.01 -3.01 5.74
C ALA A 60 0.65 -1.89 4.89
N ALA A 61 1.04 -0.76 5.51
CA ALA A 61 1.75 0.31 4.82
C ALA A 61 3.06 -0.20 4.17
N GLN A 62 3.86 -0.97 4.92
CA GLN A 62 5.08 -1.57 4.38
C GLN A 62 4.80 -2.55 3.22
N ARG A 63 3.71 -3.33 3.29
CA ARG A 63 3.33 -4.23 2.19
C ARG A 63 2.93 -3.44 0.95
N LEU A 64 2.21 -2.34 1.11
CA LEU A 64 1.75 -1.49 0.00
C LEU A 64 2.89 -0.75 -0.71
N GLU A 65 4.09 -0.71 -0.12
CA GLU A 65 5.31 -0.26 -0.80
C GLU A 65 5.83 -1.28 -1.83
N ASN A 66 5.47 -2.57 -1.70
CA ASN A 66 5.87 -3.63 -2.63
C ASN A 66 4.98 -3.67 -3.87
N ASP A 67 5.59 -3.75 -5.06
CA ASP A 67 4.86 -3.74 -6.35
C ASP A 67 3.87 -4.90 -6.51
N ARG A 68 4.20 -6.09 -5.97
CA ARG A 68 3.29 -7.24 -6.02
C ARG A 68 2.07 -7.02 -5.14
N CYS A 69 2.21 -6.42 -3.95
CA CYS A 69 1.03 -6.10 -3.15
C CYS A 69 0.22 -4.97 -3.79
N ARG A 70 0.91 -3.94 -4.32
CA ARG A 70 0.28 -2.79 -5.00
C ARG A 70 -0.52 -3.17 -6.24
N SER A 71 -0.16 -4.24 -6.96
CA SER A 71 -0.89 -4.64 -8.16
C SER A 71 -2.32 -5.11 -7.88
N ILE A 72 -2.68 -5.41 -6.63
CA ILE A 72 -4.06 -5.76 -6.26
C ILE A 72 -5.09 -4.68 -6.62
N PHE A 73 -4.72 -3.39 -6.56
CA PHE A 73 -5.62 -2.28 -6.89
C PHE A 73 -5.93 -2.19 -8.39
N ALA A 74 -5.12 -2.85 -9.23
CA ALA A 74 -5.31 -2.93 -10.67
C ALA A 74 -5.88 -4.30 -11.11
N ALA A 75 -6.25 -5.17 -10.17
CA ALA A 75 -6.84 -6.46 -10.50
C ALA A 75 -8.21 -6.28 -11.16
N PRO A 76 -8.59 -7.10 -12.18
CA PRO A 76 -9.83 -6.91 -12.94
C PRO A 76 -11.11 -6.89 -12.11
N ASP A 77 -11.17 -7.71 -11.07
CA ASP A 77 -12.35 -7.82 -10.19
C ASP A 77 -12.38 -6.74 -9.09
N PHE A 78 -11.37 -5.86 -9.06
CA PHE A 78 -11.17 -4.87 -8.01
C PHE A 78 -11.50 -3.50 -8.59
N VAL A 79 -12.81 -3.27 -8.71
CA VAL A 79 -13.42 -2.05 -9.25
C VAL A 79 -14.35 -1.41 -8.23
N ASP A 80 -14.54 -0.10 -8.34
CA ASP A 80 -15.53 0.63 -7.54
C ASP A 80 -16.97 0.34 -8.01
N GLY A 81 -17.97 0.87 -7.30
CA GLY A 81 -19.38 0.74 -7.68
C GLY A 81 -19.76 1.32 -9.05
N SER A 82 -18.88 2.08 -9.72
CA SER A 82 -19.04 2.56 -11.09
C SER A 82 -18.32 1.69 -12.14
N GLY A 83 -17.69 0.59 -11.72
CA GLY A 83 -16.92 -0.30 -12.58
C GLY A 83 -15.51 0.22 -12.91
N ARG A 84 -15.03 1.25 -12.20
CA ARG A 84 -13.70 1.82 -12.41
C ARG A 84 -12.66 1.08 -11.57
N PRO A 85 -11.47 0.74 -12.11
CA PRO A 85 -10.39 0.16 -11.32
C PRO A 85 -10.04 0.98 -10.07
N LEU A 86 -9.74 0.33 -8.95
CA LEU A 86 -9.36 1.03 -7.72
C LEU A 86 -8.03 1.79 -7.87
N ALA A 87 -7.13 1.32 -8.74
CA ALA A 87 -5.91 2.03 -9.10
C ALA A 87 -6.20 3.40 -9.74
N ASP A 88 -7.21 3.49 -10.62
CA ASP A 88 -7.63 4.76 -11.22
C ASP A 88 -8.26 5.67 -10.16
N ARG A 89 -8.95 5.10 -9.17
CA ARG A 89 -9.49 5.86 -8.05
C ARG A 89 -8.37 6.50 -7.23
N LEU A 90 -7.33 5.74 -6.89
CA LEU A 90 -6.13 6.27 -6.21
C LEU A 90 -5.44 7.36 -7.03
N ALA A 91 -5.24 7.12 -8.34
CA ALA A 91 -4.66 8.10 -9.24
C ALA A 91 -5.48 9.40 -9.30
N SER A 92 -6.82 9.32 -9.31
CA SER A 92 -7.70 10.50 -9.28
C SER A 92 -7.60 11.32 -7.99
N LEU A 93 -7.17 10.69 -6.89
CA LEU A 93 -6.90 11.35 -5.62
C LEU A 93 -5.47 11.88 -5.53
N GLY A 94 -4.60 11.54 -6.49
CA GLY A 94 -3.18 11.86 -6.46
C GLY A 94 -2.41 11.19 -5.33
N MET A 95 -2.88 10.02 -4.86
CA MET A 95 -2.31 9.30 -3.73
C MET A 95 -1.80 7.93 -4.13
N ASP A 96 -0.69 7.51 -3.53
CA ASP A 96 -0.32 6.09 -3.53
C ASP A 96 -1.13 5.31 -2.48
N PRO A 97 -1.16 3.96 -2.51
CA PRO A 97 -1.96 3.18 -1.56
C PRO A 97 -1.55 3.34 -0.09
N ALA A 98 -0.26 3.51 0.22
CA ALA A 98 0.22 3.65 1.60
C ALA A 98 -0.12 5.04 2.16
N GLU A 99 -0.01 6.08 1.32
CA GLU A 99 -0.50 7.42 1.62
C GLU A 99 -2.01 7.41 1.87
N TYR A 100 -2.77 6.75 0.99
CA TYR A 100 -4.22 6.63 1.14
C TYR A 100 -4.62 5.90 2.43
N LEU A 101 -3.91 4.81 2.80
CA LEU A 101 -4.13 4.12 4.07
C LEU A 101 -3.99 5.07 5.27
N SER A 102 -3.06 6.03 5.21
CA SER A 102 -2.83 6.98 6.30
C SER A 102 -4.01 7.92 6.58
N ILE A 103 -4.89 8.15 5.60
CA ILE A 103 -6.04 9.06 5.74
C ILE A 103 -7.32 8.40 6.22
N ILE A 104 -7.36 7.06 6.26
CA ILE A 104 -8.51 6.30 6.76
C ILE A 104 -8.65 6.48 8.26
N VAL A 105 -9.90 6.60 8.73
CA VAL A 105 -10.26 6.69 10.13
C VAL A 105 -10.69 5.31 10.63
N PHE A 106 -10.05 4.82 11.68
CA PHE A 106 -10.41 3.57 12.34
C PHE A 106 -11.12 3.88 13.66
N GLN A 107 -12.35 3.42 13.83
CA GLN A 107 -13.16 3.62 15.03
C GLN A 107 -13.57 2.30 15.65
N ASP A 108 -13.88 2.30 16.95
CA ASP A 108 -14.48 1.15 17.59
C ASP A 108 -15.88 0.88 17.03
N GLY A 109 -16.08 -0.32 16.49
CA GLY A 109 -17.37 -0.81 16.01
C GLY A 109 -18.12 -1.66 17.03
N THR A 110 -17.58 -1.83 18.24
CA THR A 110 -18.16 -2.69 19.28
C THR A 110 -19.62 -2.30 19.54
N GLY A 111 -20.51 -3.29 19.53
CA GLY A 111 -21.95 -3.10 19.65
C GLY A 111 -22.71 -3.11 18.32
N ALA A 112 -22.04 -2.85 17.20
CA ALA A 112 -22.65 -2.98 15.88
C ALA A 112 -23.00 -4.46 15.57
N ARG A 113 -24.10 -4.69 14.84
CA ARG A 113 -24.55 -6.03 14.44
C ARG A 113 -23.46 -6.84 13.75
N ARG A 114 -22.71 -6.22 12.82
CA ARG A 114 -21.59 -6.88 12.11
C ARG A 114 -20.50 -7.39 13.06
N CYS A 115 -20.26 -6.72 14.19
CA CYS A 115 -19.28 -7.19 15.19
C CYS A 115 -19.79 -8.34 16.06
N GLN A 116 -21.10 -8.59 16.09
CA GLN A 116 -21.68 -9.76 16.74
C GLN A 116 -21.56 -11.00 15.83
N GLU A 117 -21.57 -10.78 14.52
CA GLU A 117 -21.33 -11.77 13.46
C GLU A 117 -19.82 -12.04 13.28
N THR A 118 -19.33 -12.44 12.11
CA THR A 118 -17.93 -12.92 11.93
C THR A 118 -16.91 -11.83 11.60
N ALA A 119 -17.31 -10.55 11.49
CA ALA A 119 -16.43 -9.49 11.02
C ALA A 119 -15.34 -9.11 12.04
N LEU A 120 -14.14 -8.83 11.54
CA LEU A 120 -13.03 -8.27 12.32
C LEU A 120 -13.00 -6.74 12.24
N ALA A 121 -13.38 -6.23 11.08
CA ALA A 121 -13.65 -4.84 10.79
C ALA A 121 -14.71 -4.79 9.67
N PHE A 122 -15.28 -3.62 9.44
CA PHE A 122 -16.17 -3.37 8.32
C PHE A 122 -16.18 -1.89 7.96
N THR A 123 -16.54 -1.62 6.72
CA THR A 123 -16.79 -0.27 6.21
C THR A 123 -17.91 -0.30 5.18
N GLU A 124 -18.46 0.87 4.90
CA GLU A 124 -19.31 1.05 3.72
C GLU A 124 -18.43 1.34 2.50
N PRO A 125 -18.71 0.74 1.32
CA PRO A 125 -17.95 1.02 0.11
C PRO A 125 -17.84 2.53 -0.17
N GLY A 126 -16.61 3.03 -0.29
CA GLY A 126 -16.32 4.46 -0.53
C GLY A 126 -16.25 5.32 0.73
N SER A 127 -16.62 4.80 1.90
CA SER A 127 -16.44 5.48 3.19
C SER A 127 -14.98 5.47 3.62
N ARG A 128 -14.52 6.57 4.21
CA ARG A 128 -13.16 6.66 4.82
C ARG A 128 -13.14 6.25 6.29
N ILE A 129 -14.23 5.67 6.80
CA ILE A 129 -14.35 5.22 8.19
C ILE A 129 -14.45 3.70 8.22
N VAL A 130 -13.47 3.05 8.83
CA VAL A 130 -13.46 1.61 9.12
C VAL A 130 -13.83 1.41 10.59
N TYR A 131 -14.88 0.64 10.83
CA TYR A 131 -15.28 0.21 12.17
C TYR A 131 -14.59 -1.10 12.51
N VAL A 132 -13.89 -1.14 13.63
CA VAL A 132 -13.10 -2.29 14.06
C VAL A 132 -13.81 -2.99 15.19
N CYS A 133 -14.01 -4.30 15.05
CA CYS A 133 -14.64 -5.13 16.06
C CYS A 133 -13.60 -5.54 17.11
N SER A 134 -13.29 -4.64 18.04
CA SER A 134 -12.16 -4.70 18.97
C SER A 134 -11.89 -6.07 19.58
N GLN A 135 -12.91 -6.72 20.16
CA GLN A 135 -12.75 -8.05 20.78
C GLN A 135 -12.38 -9.14 19.76
N ARG A 136 -13.02 -9.14 18.59
CA ARG A 136 -12.77 -10.11 17.52
C ARG A 136 -11.42 -9.87 16.87
N PHE A 137 -11.10 -8.62 16.53
CA PHE A 137 -9.81 -8.26 15.96
C PHE A 137 -8.66 -8.68 16.89
N ARG A 138 -8.77 -8.40 18.20
CA ARG A 138 -7.79 -8.83 19.20
C ARG A 138 -7.67 -10.35 19.29
N SER A 139 -8.79 -11.08 19.24
CA SER A 139 -8.80 -12.54 19.26
C SER A 139 -8.10 -13.10 18.02
N GLU A 140 -8.44 -12.58 16.84
CA GLU A 140 -7.81 -13.01 15.59
C GLU A 140 -6.33 -12.64 15.55
N TRP A 141 -5.95 -11.47 16.04
CA TRP A 141 -4.55 -11.07 16.10
C TRP A 141 -3.67 -12.10 16.83
N ARG A 142 -4.21 -12.73 17.89
CA ARG A 142 -3.54 -13.79 18.66
C ARG A 142 -3.57 -15.13 17.95
N ALA A 143 -4.69 -15.48 17.31
CA ALA A 143 -4.87 -16.78 16.66
C ALA A 143 -4.20 -16.86 15.28
N ASN A 144 -4.32 -15.81 14.49
CA ASN A 144 -3.88 -15.73 13.11
C ASN A 144 -3.54 -14.27 12.75
N THR A 145 -2.38 -13.82 13.22
CA THR A 145 -1.86 -12.47 12.96
C THR A 145 -1.81 -12.11 11.47
N ARG A 146 -1.54 -13.08 10.59
CA ARG A 146 -1.49 -12.87 9.13
C ARG A 146 -2.86 -12.47 8.57
N TYR A 147 -3.94 -13.10 9.02
CA TYR A 147 -5.30 -12.76 8.59
C TYR A 147 -5.76 -11.41 9.16
N ALA A 148 -5.46 -11.12 10.43
CA ALA A 148 -5.74 -9.82 11.03
C ALA A 148 -5.03 -8.65 10.30
N ARG A 149 -3.79 -8.86 9.84
CA ARG A 149 -3.06 -7.89 9.01
C ARG A 149 -3.69 -7.71 7.62
N ALA A 150 -4.05 -8.82 6.97
CA ALA A 150 -4.73 -8.77 5.67
C ALA A 150 -6.06 -8.03 5.73
N THR A 151 -6.79 -8.12 6.85
CA THR A 151 -8.05 -7.40 7.06
C THR A 151 -7.89 -5.88 6.88
N VAL A 152 -6.76 -5.29 7.28
CA VAL A 152 -6.56 -3.83 7.10
C VAL A 152 -6.54 -3.45 5.62
N ILE A 153 -5.85 -4.21 4.79
CA ILE A 153 -5.81 -3.98 3.33
C ILE A 153 -7.18 -4.29 2.72
N HIS A 154 -7.85 -5.34 3.17
CA HIS A 154 -9.22 -5.67 2.77
C HIS A 154 -10.15 -4.47 2.97
N GLU A 155 -10.21 -3.90 4.16
CA GLU A 155 -11.07 -2.73 4.43
C GLU A 155 -10.63 -1.50 3.65
N THR A 156 -9.33 -1.35 3.37
CA THR A 156 -8.81 -0.27 2.52
C THR A 156 -9.41 -0.34 1.12
N LEU A 157 -9.56 -1.53 0.55
CA LEU A 157 -10.18 -1.71 -0.77
C LEU A 157 -11.65 -1.28 -0.75
N HIS A 158 -12.39 -1.66 0.29
CA HIS A 158 -13.77 -1.20 0.46
C HIS A 158 -13.85 0.31 0.61
N THR A 159 -12.92 0.95 1.33
CA THR A 159 -12.92 2.43 1.42
C THR A 159 -12.69 3.13 0.08
N LEU A 160 -12.06 2.45 -0.90
CA LEU A 160 -11.91 2.96 -2.26
C LEU A 160 -13.15 2.73 -3.14
N GLY A 161 -14.15 2.01 -2.63
CA GLY A 161 -15.42 1.78 -3.31
C GLY A 161 -15.65 0.35 -3.78
N LEU A 162 -14.74 -0.59 -3.45
CA LEU A 162 -14.97 -2.01 -3.76
C LEU A 162 -16.25 -2.48 -3.06
N GLY A 163 -17.16 -3.07 -3.83
CA GLY A 163 -18.36 -3.71 -3.29
C GLY A 163 -18.07 -5.10 -2.73
N GLU A 164 -19.12 -5.79 -2.29
CA GLU A 164 -19.07 -7.22 -1.99
C GLU A 164 -20.05 -7.96 -2.91
N ASN A 165 -19.64 -9.14 -3.36
CA ASN A 165 -20.42 -10.09 -4.16
C ASN A 165 -20.90 -9.56 -5.53
N PRO A 166 -20.04 -9.62 -6.58
CA PRO A 166 -18.68 -10.18 -6.65
C PRO A 166 -17.54 -9.13 -6.50
N PRO A 167 -16.34 -9.54 -6.01
CA PRO A 167 -16.00 -10.81 -5.33
C PRO A 167 -16.55 -10.88 -3.90
N SER A 168 -16.63 -12.09 -3.32
CA SER A 168 -17.07 -12.26 -1.92
C SER A 168 -16.01 -11.78 -0.93
N SER A 169 -16.43 -11.41 0.29
CA SER A 169 -15.52 -10.99 1.36
C SER A 169 -14.36 -11.98 1.59
N GLN A 170 -14.65 -13.29 1.60
CA GLN A 170 -13.64 -14.33 1.71
C GLN A 170 -12.65 -14.31 0.52
N ALA A 171 -13.16 -14.22 -0.71
CA ALA A 171 -12.32 -14.18 -1.91
C ALA A 171 -11.43 -12.92 -1.94
N ILE A 172 -11.93 -11.78 -1.45
CA ILE A 172 -11.13 -10.56 -1.29
C ILE A 172 -9.98 -10.81 -0.32
N SER A 173 -10.26 -11.34 0.87
CA SER A 173 -9.24 -11.65 1.88
C SER A 173 -8.19 -12.64 1.37
N GLU A 174 -8.61 -13.70 0.67
CA GLU A 174 -7.70 -14.68 0.07
C GLU A 174 -6.80 -14.04 -1.00
N THR A 175 -7.35 -13.13 -1.81
CA THR A 175 -6.58 -12.37 -2.80
C THR A 175 -5.56 -11.45 -2.12
N VAL A 176 -5.97 -10.70 -1.09
CA VAL A 176 -5.05 -9.86 -0.29
C VAL A 176 -3.91 -10.72 0.28
N LEU A 177 -4.22 -11.88 0.85
CA LEU A 177 -3.20 -12.80 1.38
C LEU A 177 -2.25 -13.30 0.29
N SER A 178 -2.75 -13.53 -0.92
CA SER A 178 -1.97 -14.00 -2.06
C SER A 178 -1.02 -12.93 -2.63
N TYR A 179 -1.46 -11.67 -2.69
CA TYR A 179 -0.68 -10.57 -3.25
C TYR A 179 0.30 -9.97 -2.24
N CYS A 180 -0.12 -9.85 -0.98
CA CYS A 180 0.62 -9.07 0.02
C CYS A 180 1.36 -9.91 1.07
N TYR A 181 1.00 -11.19 1.25
CA TYR A 181 1.49 -12.00 2.37
C TYR A 181 1.97 -13.40 1.96
N ARG A 182 2.28 -13.63 0.70
CA ARG A 182 2.89 -14.89 0.18
C ARG A 182 4.35 -14.70 -0.14
#